data_AF-A0A947WCV6-F1
#
_entry.id   AF-A0A947WCV6-F1
#
_cell.length_a   1.000
_cell.length_b   1.000
_cell.length_c   1.000
_cell.angle_alpha   90.00
_cell.angle_beta   90.00
_cell.angle_gamma   90.00
#
_symmetry.space_group_name_H-M   'P 1'
#
loop_
_entity.id
_entity.type
_entity.pdbx_description
1 polymer ?
#
loop_
_entity_poly.entity_id
_entity_poly.type
_entity_poly.pdbx_seq_one_letter_code
_entity_poly.pdbx_strand_id
1 'polypeptide(L)'
;MRELWVFVERIEGACNSERPMGLGTGFLVRNGRLHLPKGGPICLFALQSILPMLPAKERVIDDDPQADWMGRVHHAQCPDPKGRTIWRMEQRALGTTKLDAPNVPEPKTGDLRITVERIDGRCLEGTKIGDWALIRGSSLYFAQSFCLYALQAVLPMLPAMARPLDADDWMVTENAVICPDPLGNVIMRIEKV
;
A
#
# COMPACT_ATOMS: atom_id res chain seq x y z
N MET A 1 0.63 21.54 7.09
CA MET A 1 0.53 20.20 6.46
C MET A 1 1.37 19.22 7.28
N ARG A 2 0.90 17.97 7.44
CA ARG A 2 1.58 16.89 8.15
C ARG A 2 1.75 15.70 7.22
N GLU A 3 2.66 14.80 7.57
CA GLU A 3 2.79 13.48 6.95
C GLU A 3 2.57 12.39 8.00
N LEU A 4 2.06 11.24 7.59
CA LEU A 4 1.86 10.10 8.48
C LEU A 4 2.98 9.08 8.28
N TRP A 5 3.77 8.84 9.30
CA TRP A 5 4.74 7.75 9.32
C TRP A 5 4.10 6.49 9.88
N VAL A 6 4.29 5.38 9.17
CA VAL A 6 3.82 4.06 9.60
C VAL A 6 4.98 3.08 9.52
N PHE A 7 5.44 2.59 10.66
CA PHE A 7 6.63 1.75 10.74
C PHE A 7 6.50 0.66 11.78
N VAL A 8 7.22 -0.43 11.59
CA VAL A 8 7.27 -1.53 12.55
C VAL A 8 8.04 -1.08 13.79
N GLU A 9 7.34 -1.00 14.92
CA GLU A 9 7.93 -0.67 16.22
C GLU A 9 8.43 -1.93 16.94
N ARG A 10 7.70 -3.04 16.82
CA ARG A 10 8.05 -4.32 17.43
C ARG A 10 7.37 -5.51 16.74
N ILE A 11 7.87 -6.71 17.00
CA ILE A 11 7.33 -7.97 16.49
C ILE A 11 7.12 -8.88 17.69
N GLU A 12 5.86 -9.17 18.02
CA GLU A 12 5.50 -10.01 19.18
C GLU A 12 5.35 -11.49 18.81
N GLY A 13 5.42 -11.83 17.52
CA GLY A 13 5.35 -13.18 16.99
C GLY A 13 6.51 -13.48 16.04
N ALA A 14 6.25 -14.23 14.98
CA ALA A 14 7.22 -14.59 13.94
C ALA A 14 6.67 -14.21 12.56
N CYS A 15 7.18 -13.14 11.98
CA CYS A 15 6.82 -12.73 10.61
C CYS A 15 7.40 -13.74 9.60
N ASN A 16 6.52 -14.46 8.91
CA ASN A 16 6.86 -15.54 7.97
C ASN A 16 6.64 -15.14 6.49
N SER A 17 6.45 -13.84 6.20
CA SER A 17 6.39 -13.38 4.82
C SER A 17 7.71 -13.67 4.10
N GLU A 18 7.66 -13.91 2.78
CA GLU A 18 8.85 -14.21 1.97
C GLU A 18 9.97 -13.18 2.20
N ARG A 19 9.59 -11.91 2.36
CA ARG A 19 10.44 -10.86 2.94
C ARG A 19 9.85 -10.44 4.29
N PRO A 20 10.41 -10.91 5.42
CA PRO A 20 9.93 -10.54 6.74
C PRO A 20 10.05 -9.03 6.99
N MET A 21 9.04 -8.45 7.61
CA MET A 21 9.08 -7.06 8.05
C MET A 21 10.03 -6.92 9.25
N GLY A 22 11.02 -6.02 9.16
CA GLY A 22 11.99 -5.75 10.23
C GLY A 22 11.65 -4.49 11.03
N LEU A 23 12.34 -4.29 12.17
CA LEU A 23 12.19 -3.08 12.97
C LEU A 23 12.52 -1.83 12.15
N GLY A 24 11.66 -0.82 12.21
CA GLY A 24 11.81 0.42 11.46
C GLY A 24 11.60 0.31 9.94
N THR A 25 11.21 -0.86 9.42
CA THR A 25 10.64 -0.99 8.07
C THR A 25 9.26 -0.33 8.06
N GLY A 26 8.92 0.40 7.01
CA GLY A 26 7.66 1.11 6.95
C GLY A 26 7.51 1.98 5.72
N PHE A 27 6.49 2.82 5.76
CA PHE A 27 6.14 3.77 4.73
C PHE A 27 5.73 5.11 5.36
N LEU A 28 5.66 6.13 4.53
CA LEU A 28 4.97 7.36 4.89
C LEU A 28 3.81 7.61 3.92
N VAL A 29 2.76 8.23 4.44
CA VAL A 29 1.64 8.76 3.67
C VAL A 29 1.79 10.26 3.58
N ARG A 30 1.79 10.78 2.35
CA ARG A 30 1.85 12.21 2.08
C ARG A 30 0.94 12.54 0.90
N ASN A 31 -0.04 13.41 1.14
CA ASN A 31 -1.03 13.82 0.15
C ASN A 31 -1.75 12.62 -0.48
N GLY A 32 -2.14 11.63 0.34
CA GLY A 32 -2.83 10.43 -0.15
C GLY A 32 -1.96 9.47 -0.96
N ARG A 33 -0.63 9.65 -0.98
CA ARG A 33 0.31 8.73 -1.63
C ARG A 33 1.15 7.98 -0.62
N LEU A 34 1.40 6.70 -0.90
CA LEU A 34 2.30 5.85 -0.15
C LEU A 34 3.71 5.95 -0.70
N HIS A 35 4.67 6.19 0.18
CA HIS A 35 6.09 6.24 -0.16
C HIS A 35 6.87 5.22 0.67
N LEU A 36 7.84 4.53 0.06
CA LEU A 36 8.75 3.61 0.75
C LEU A 36 10.11 4.29 0.94
N PRO A 37 10.33 5.08 2.01
CA PRO A 37 11.52 5.91 2.14
C PRO A 37 12.83 5.11 2.21
N LYS A 38 12.77 3.83 2.57
CA LYS A 38 13.92 2.90 2.62
C LYS A 38 13.87 1.83 1.52
N GLY A 39 13.12 2.06 0.45
CA GLY A 39 13.07 1.17 -0.73
C GLY A 39 12.17 -0.07 -0.64
N GLY A 40 11.57 -0.39 0.52
CA GLY A 40 10.64 -1.53 0.63
C GLY A 40 11.32 -2.91 0.58
N PRO A 41 10.55 -4.00 0.41
CA PRO A 41 9.11 -4.06 0.20
C PRO A 41 8.29 -3.88 1.49
N ILE A 42 6.97 -3.85 1.33
CA ILE A 42 6.01 -3.99 2.42
C ILE A 42 5.14 -5.22 2.21
N CYS A 43 4.78 -5.91 3.28
CA CYS A 43 3.82 -7.00 3.23
C CYS A 43 2.42 -6.48 2.86
N LEU A 44 1.85 -6.95 1.75
CA LEU A 44 0.54 -6.52 1.24
C LEU A 44 -0.59 -6.80 2.24
N PHE A 45 -0.55 -7.92 2.96
CA PHE A 45 -1.59 -8.29 3.93
C PHE A 45 -1.55 -7.39 5.17
N ALA A 46 -0.35 -7.06 5.65
CA ALA A 46 -0.16 -6.13 6.76
C ALA A 46 -0.56 -4.69 6.37
N LEU A 47 -0.31 -4.29 5.12
CA LEU A 47 -0.76 -3.01 4.61
C LEU A 47 -2.29 -2.96 4.47
N GLN A 48 -2.91 -4.02 3.93
CA GLN A 48 -4.35 -4.10 3.75
C GLN A 48 -5.12 -4.02 5.07
N SER A 49 -4.59 -4.56 6.18
CA SER A 49 -5.27 -4.51 7.48
C SER A 49 -5.34 -3.11 8.10
N ILE A 50 -4.47 -2.18 7.68
CA ILE A 50 -4.40 -0.82 8.23
C ILE A 50 -4.85 0.25 7.23
N LEU A 51 -4.92 -0.10 5.93
CA LEU A 51 -5.23 0.82 4.84
C LEU A 51 -6.50 1.66 5.06
N PRO A 52 -7.63 1.10 5.54
CA PRO A 52 -8.86 1.87 5.75
C PRO A 52 -8.73 3.00 6.76
N MET A 53 -7.77 2.91 7.68
CA MET A 53 -7.54 3.92 8.73
C MET A 53 -6.59 5.03 8.28
N LEU A 54 -5.74 4.78 7.28
CA LEU A 54 -4.68 5.70 6.88
C LEU A 54 -5.19 7.09 6.48
N PRO A 55 -6.29 7.25 5.71
CA PRO A 55 -6.78 8.58 5.35
C PRO A 55 -7.18 9.41 6.58
N ALA A 56 -7.87 8.78 7.54
CA ALA A 56 -8.26 9.43 8.79
C ALA A 56 -7.05 9.74 9.68
N LYS A 57 -6.05 8.86 9.69
CA LYS A 57 -4.78 9.05 10.44
C LYS A 57 -3.85 10.08 9.81
N GLU A 58 -3.91 10.29 8.50
CA GLU A 58 -3.12 11.31 7.80
C GLU A 58 -3.67 12.72 8.03
N ARG A 59 -5.00 12.85 8.13
CA ARG A 59 -5.67 14.14 8.36
C ARG A 59 -5.44 14.63 9.79
N VAL A 60 -5.26 15.94 9.94
CA VAL A 60 -5.34 16.58 11.25
C VAL A 60 -6.79 16.44 11.71
N ILE A 61 -6.99 15.78 12.84
CA ILE A 61 -8.29 15.69 13.49
C ILE A 61 -8.40 16.98 14.31
N ASP A 62 -9.28 17.90 13.89
CA ASP A 62 -9.56 19.15 14.62
C ASP A 62 -10.47 18.91 15.85
N ASP A 63 -10.99 17.68 16.00
CA ASP A 63 -11.84 17.24 17.11
C ASP A 63 -11.02 16.77 18.33
N ASP A 64 -11.71 16.62 19.47
CA ASP A 64 -11.13 16.06 20.70
C ASP A 64 -10.47 14.69 20.41
N PRO A 65 -9.14 14.57 20.55
CA PRO A 65 -8.43 13.31 20.30
C PRO A 65 -8.87 12.17 21.23
N GLN A 66 -9.65 12.44 22.28
CA GLN A 66 -10.21 11.42 23.17
C GLN A 66 -11.59 10.92 22.74
N ALA A 67 -12.28 11.63 21.83
CA ALA A 67 -13.67 11.35 21.44
C ALA A 67 -13.87 9.92 20.94
N ASP A 68 -12.89 9.35 20.25
CA ASP A 68 -12.90 7.96 19.81
C ASP A 68 -11.52 7.31 19.93
N TRP A 69 -11.44 6.06 19.47
CA TRP A 69 -10.20 5.31 19.47
C TRP A 69 -9.24 5.75 18.34
N MET A 70 -9.72 6.38 17.27
CA MET A 70 -8.89 6.89 16.18
C MET A 70 -8.00 8.05 16.63
N GLY A 71 -8.42 8.87 17.58
CA GLY A 71 -7.53 9.88 18.17
C GLY A 71 -6.46 9.29 19.10
N ARG A 72 -6.80 8.24 19.87
CA ARG A 72 -5.97 7.70 20.96
C ARG A 72 -5.06 6.54 20.59
N VAL A 73 -5.41 5.74 19.59
CA VAL A 73 -4.70 4.49 19.26
C VAL A 73 -3.63 4.76 18.20
N HIS A 74 -2.35 4.66 18.57
CA HIS A 74 -1.23 4.89 17.64
C HIS A 74 -0.62 3.61 17.08
N HIS A 75 -1.22 2.46 17.38
CA HIS A 75 -0.69 1.16 16.99
C HIS A 75 -1.69 0.38 16.17
N ALA A 76 -1.18 -0.42 15.24
CA ALA A 76 -1.96 -1.39 14.50
C ALA A 76 -1.17 -2.69 14.34
N GLN A 77 -1.88 -3.80 14.22
CA GLN A 77 -1.27 -5.12 14.15
C GLN A 77 -1.46 -5.73 12.75
N CYS A 78 -0.43 -6.44 12.29
CA CYS A 78 -0.54 -7.37 11.16
C CYS A 78 -1.67 -8.40 11.41
N PRO A 79 -2.43 -8.80 10.37
CA PRO A 79 -3.57 -9.70 10.55
C PRO A 79 -3.17 -11.14 10.88
N ASP A 80 -1.89 -11.53 10.70
CA ASP A 80 -1.42 -12.87 11.05
C ASP A 80 -1.27 -13.02 12.58
N PRO A 81 -2.06 -13.91 13.22
CA PRO A 81 -1.98 -14.14 14.66
C PRO A 81 -0.65 -14.75 15.11
N LYS A 82 0.10 -15.41 14.21
CA LYS A 82 1.46 -15.90 14.50
C LYS A 82 2.50 -14.83 14.26
N GLY A 83 2.27 -13.91 13.32
CA GLY A 83 3.18 -12.83 12.97
C GLY A 83 3.25 -11.72 14.01
N ARG A 84 2.09 -11.17 14.41
CA ARG A 84 1.94 -10.06 15.38
C ARG A 84 2.99 -8.94 15.22
N THR A 85 3.22 -8.51 13.99
CA THR A 85 4.00 -7.30 13.69
C THR A 85 3.19 -6.08 14.14
N ILE A 86 3.74 -5.27 15.03
CA ILE A 86 3.11 -4.07 15.55
C ILE A 86 3.67 -2.84 14.86
N TRP A 87 2.78 -2.12 14.19
CA TRP A 87 3.04 -0.87 13.51
C TRP A 87 2.73 0.29 14.43
N ARG A 88 3.58 1.32 14.41
CA ARG A 88 3.31 2.63 15.00
C ARG A 88 2.96 3.62 13.90
N MET A 89 1.92 4.40 14.16
CA MET A 89 1.41 5.48 13.32
C MET A 89 1.68 6.82 14.00
N GLU A 90 2.45 7.68 13.35
CA GLU A 90 2.89 8.95 13.92
C GLU A 90 2.75 10.06 12.88
N GLN A 91 1.94 11.07 13.19
CA GLN A 91 1.91 12.28 12.39
C GLN A 91 3.13 13.13 12.70
N ARG A 92 3.85 13.54 11.66
CA ARG A 92 5.00 14.44 11.76
C ARG A 92 4.74 15.72 10.98
N ALA A 93 5.44 16.80 11.34
CA ALA A 93 5.48 17.98 10.49
C ALA A 93 5.94 17.58 9.09
N LEU A 94 5.41 18.24 8.05
CA LEU A 94 5.81 17.95 6.69
C LEU A 94 7.34 18.08 6.57
N GLY A 95 8.02 16.96 6.38
CA GLY A 95 9.47 16.89 6.40
C GLY A 95 10.08 17.01 5.01
N THR A 96 11.35 17.38 4.95
CA THR A 96 12.21 17.22 3.77
C THR A 96 12.74 15.79 3.62
N THR A 97 12.10 14.81 4.29
CA THR A 97 12.49 13.39 4.30
C THR A 97 12.97 12.98 2.93
N LYS A 98 14.27 12.69 2.83
CA LYS A 98 14.87 12.18 1.61
C LYS A 98 14.25 10.81 1.36
N LEU A 99 13.56 10.67 0.23
CA LEU A 99 13.09 9.38 -0.23
C LEU A 99 14.28 8.71 -0.90
N ASP A 100 14.65 7.53 -0.43
CA ASP A 100 15.64 6.72 -1.14
C ASP A 100 15.10 6.36 -2.53
N ALA A 101 16.03 6.05 -3.44
CA ALA A 101 15.66 5.56 -4.75
C ALA A 101 14.81 4.28 -4.59
N PRO A 102 13.73 4.13 -5.39
CA PRO A 102 12.97 2.90 -5.46
C PRO A 102 13.89 1.69 -5.64
N ASN A 103 13.71 0.67 -4.81
CA ASN A 103 14.43 -0.60 -4.92
C ASN A 103 13.45 -1.70 -5.32
N VAL A 104 13.16 -1.78 -6.61
CA VAL A 104 12.25 -2.79 -7.17
C VAL A 104 13.08 -3.86 -7.87
N PRO A 105 12.95 -5.14 -7.48
CA PRO A 105 13.68 -6.21 -8.15
C PRO A 105 13.18 -6.40 -9.59
N GLU A 106 14.00 -7.01 -10.44
CA GLU A 106 13.57 -7.43 -11.77
C GLU A 106 12.38 -8.41 -11.64
N PRO A 107 11.30 -8.20 -12.43
CA PRO A 107 10.17 -9.14 -12.46
C PRO A 107 10.60 -10.55 -12.84
N LYS A 108 10.00 -11.56 -12.22
CA LYS A 108 10.17 -12.97 -12.57
C LYS A 108 8.83 -13.62 -12.86
N THR A 109 8.85 -14.76 -13.53
CA THR A 109 7.66 -15.56 -13.82
C THR A 109 6.81 -15.79 -12.57
N GLY A 110 5.54 -15.39 -12.64
CA GLY A 110 4.56 -15.55 -11.57
C GLY A 110 4.45 -14.34 -10.62
N ASP A 111 5.29 -13.32 -10.78
CA ASP A 111 5.04 -12.03 -10.14
C ASP A 111 3.77 -11.38 -10.74
N LEU A 112 3.10 -10.53 -9.97
CA LEU A 112 2.08 -9.63 -10.52
C LEU A 112 2.65 -8.23 -10.68
N ARG A 113 2.20 -7.54 -11.72
CA ARG A 113 2.44 -6.12 -11.94
C ARG A 113 1.11 -5.39 -12.00
N ILE A 114 0.99 -4.32 -11.21
CA ILE A 114 -0.08 -3.35 -11.35
C ILE A 114 0.48 -2.20 -12.17
N THR A 115 -0.16 -1.82 -13.26
CA THR A 115 0.22 -0.68 -14.09
C THR A 115 -0.96 0.26 -14.26
N VAL A 116 -0.76 1.56 -14.08
CA VAL A 116 -1.75 2.58 -14.46
C VAL A 116 -1.80 2.63 -15.98
N GLU A 117 -2.85 2.04 -16.54
CA GLU A 117 -3.02 1.93 -17.98
C GLU A 117 -3.59 3.23 -18.56
N ARG A 118 -4.59 3.81 -17.89
CA ARG A 118 -5.35 4.94 -18.41
C ARG A 118 -5.84 5.86 -17.30
N ILE A 119 -6.02 7.13 -17.62
CA ILE A 119 -6.64 8.13 -16.74
C ILE A 119 -7.68 8.86 -17.58
N ASP A 120 -8.95 8.59 -17.33
CA ASP A 120 -10.07 9.15 -18.11
C ASP A 120 -10.58 10.48 -17.55
N GLY A 121 -10.07 10.92 -16.39
CA GLY A 121 -10.42 12.18 -15.74
C GLY A 121 -9.20 12.98 -15.28
N ARG A 122 -9.29 13.59 -14.10
CA ARG A 122 -8.23 14.40 -13.49
C ARG A 122 -7.85 13.82 -12.13
N CYS A 123 -6.75 13.07 -12.07
CA CYS A 123 -6.21 12.59 -10.80
C CYS A 123 -5.60 13.75 -10.00
N LEU A 124 -6.05 13.94 -8.75
CA LEU A 124 -5.55 14.98 -7.85
C LEU A 124 -4.28 14.56 -7.11
N GLU A 125 -4.09 13.26 -6.89
CA GLU A 125 -2.93 12.70 -6.21
C GLU A 125 -1.68 12.68 -7.10
N GLY A 126 -1.78 13.06 -8.38
CA GLY A 126 -0.63 13.15 -9.29
C GLY A 126 -0.13 11.81 -9.84
N THR A 127 -0.99 10.79 -9.85
CA THR A 127 -0.73 9.51 -10.52
C THR A 127 -0.60 9.72 -12.04
N LYS A 128 0.31 8.99 -12.68
CA LYS A 128 0.59 9.09 -14.12
C LYS A 128 0.37 7.75 -14.82
N ILE A 129 0.02 7.81 -16.10
CA ILE A 129 0.01 6.64 -16.98
C ILE A 129 1.42 6.02 -16.99
N GLY A 130 1.49 4.71 -16.87
CA GLY A 130 2.73 3.96 -16.73
C GLY A 130 3.25 3.86 -15.29
N ASP A 131 2.62 4.52 -14.30
CA ASP A 131 2.97 4.27 -12.91
C ASP A 131 2.69 2.82 -12.53
N TRP A 132 3.56 2.18 -11.74
CA TRP A 132 3.44 0.74 -11.51
C TRP A 132 3.96 0.27 -10.15
N ALA A 133 3.50 -0.91 -9.76
CA ALA A 133 3.95 -1.63 -8.56
C ALA A 133 4.18 -3.11 -8.90
N LEU A 134 5.18 -3.72 -8.27
CA LEU A 134 5.46 -5.15 -8.37
C LEU A 134 4.96 -5.87 -7.14
N ILE A 135 4.41 -7.06 -7.33
CA ILE A 135 4.02 -7.96 -6.27
C ILE A 135 4.68 -9.31 -6.49
N ARG A 136 5.41 -9.74 -5.47
CA ARG A 136 6.05 -11.06 -5.41
C ARG A 136 5.62 -11.75 -4.13
N GLY A 137 4.82 -12.79 -4.25
CA GLY A 137 4.20 -13.42 -3.09
C GLY A 137 3.40 -12.40 -2.27
N SER A 138 3.81 -12.15 -1.02
CA SER A 138 3.20 -11.13 -0.16
C SER A 138 3.88 -9.77 -0.23
N SER A 139 4.98 -9.61 -0.96
CA SER A 139 5.82 -8.41 -0.97
C SER A 139 5.38 -7.43 -2.06
N LEU A 140 5.02 -6.23 -1.65
CA LEU A 140 4.66 -5.10 -2.49
C LEU A 140 5.84 -4.14 -2.62
N TYR A 141 6.23 -3.86 -3.86
CA TYR A 141 7.31 -2.95 -4.23
C TYR A 141 6.76 -1.79 -5.05
N PHE A 142 7.29 -0.60 -4.82
CA PHE A 142 6.87 0.63 -5.47
C PHE A 142 8.02 1.21 -6.28
N ALA A 143 7.85 1.34 -7.60
CA ALA A 143 8.82 2.01 -8.48
C ALA A 143 8.72 3.54 -8.41
N GLN A 144 7.62 4.03 -7.85
CA GLN A 144 7.34 5.41 -7.48
C GLN A 144 6.37 5.39 -6.30
N SER A 145 6.16 6.52 -5.64
CA SER A 145 5.02 6.64 -4.72
C SER A 145 3.72 6.20 -5.40
N PHE A 146 2.85 5.48 -4.70
CA PHE A 146 1.63 4.93 -5.27
C PHE A 146 0.40 5.53 -4.58
N CYS A 147 -0.68 5.80 -5.33
CA CYS A 147 -1.90 6.36 -4.76
C CYS A 147 -2.55 5.36 -3.78
N LEU A 148 -2.82 5.82 -2.56
CA LEU A 148 -3.42 5.02 -1.48
C LEU A 148 -4.76 4.42 -1.89
N TYR A 149 -5.64 5.25 -2.48
CA TYR A 149 -6.99 4.85 -2.87
C TYR A 149 -6.99 3.89 -4.06
N ALA A 150 -6.10 4.13 -5.03
CA ALA A 150 -5.93 3.25 -6.19
C ALA A 150 -5.44 1.86 -5.74
N LEU A 151 -4.47 1.81 -4.81
CA LEU A 151 -4.01 0.55 -4.23
C LEU A 151 -5.12 -0.16 -3.45
N GLN A 152 -5.96 0.57 -2.71
CA GLN A 152 -7.09 0.00 -1.97
C GLN A 152 -8.05 -0.78 -2.87
N ALA A 153 -8.31 -0.29 -4.08
CA ALA A 153 -9.18 -0.96 -5.04
C ALA A 153 -8.57 -2.26 -5.59
N VAL A 154 -7.25 -2.29 -5.78
CA VAL A 154 -6.56 -3.43 -6.38
C VAL A 154 -6.24 -4.54 -5.37
N LEU A 155 -5.87 -4.19 -4.14
CA LEU A 155 -5.41 -5.14 -3.12
C LEU A 155 -6.29 -6.40 -2.94
N PRO A 156 -7.64 -6.31 -2.92
CA PRO A 156 -8.49 -7.48 -2.74
C PRO A 156 -8.35 -8.55 -3.84
N MET A 157 -7.92 -8.17 -5.04
CA MET A 157 -7.83 -9.09 -6.19
C MET A 157 -6.50 -9.84 -6.23
N LEU A 158 -5.43 -9.22 -5.74
CA LEU A 158 -4.05 -9.73 -5.86
C LEU A 158 -3.86 -11.16 -5.30
N PRO A 159 -4.41 -11.53 -4.12
CA PRO A 159 -4.21 -12.89 -3.61
C PRO A 159 -4.83 -13.97 -4.49
N ALA A 160 -5.95 -13.68 -5.16
CA ALA A 160 -6.57 -14.61 -6.10
C ALA A 160 -5.77 -14.66 -7.40
N MET A 161 -5.44 -13.49 -7.96
CA MET A 161 -4.71 -13.41 -9.23
C MET A 161 -3.27 -13.91 -9.14
N ALA A 162 -2.64 -13.94 -7.96
CA ALA A 162 -1.29 -14.47 -7.78
C ALA A 162 -1.22 -16.01 -7.82
N ARG A 163 -2.37 -16.70 -7.79
CA ARG A 163 -2.46 -18.16 -7.85
C ARG A 163 -2.67 -18.63 -9.29
N PRO A 164 -2.42 -19.92 -9.61
CA PRO A 164 -2.92 -20.51 -10.84
C PRO A 164 -4.44 -20.29 -10.93
N LEU A 165 -4.90 -19.80 -12.07
CA LEU A 165 -6.31 -19.60 -12.39
C LEU A 165 -6.68 -20.55 -13.52
N ASP A 166 -7.91 -21.04 -13.51
CA ASP A 166 -8.45 -21.79 -14.64
C ASP A 166 -8.61 -20.87 -15.86
N ALA A 167 -8.52 -21.46 -17.06
CA ALA A 167 -8.54 -20.68 -18.30
C ALA A 167 -9.87 -19.94 -18.54
N ASP A 168 -10.95 -20.38 -17.92
CA ASP A 168 -12.29 -19.81 -17.98
C ASP A 168 -12.65 -18.91 -16.78
N ASP A 169 -11.71 -18.69 -15.84
CA ASP A 169 -11.91 -17.73 -14.75
C ASP A 169 -11.95 -16.30 -15.31
N TRP A 170 -12.98 -15.54 -14.94
CA TRP A 170 -13.17 -14.15 -15.39
C TRP A 170 -11.98 -13.25 -15.05
N MET A 171 -11.22 -13.54 -13.98
CA MET A 171 -10.02 -12.78 -13.62
C MET A 171 -8.88 -12.92 -14.66
N VAL A 172 -8.93 -13.93 -15.54
CA VAL A 172 -7.98 -14.07 -16.65
C VAL A 172 -8.20 -12.99 -17.71
N THR A 173 -9.45 -12.64 -17.99
CA THR A 173 -9.81 -11.65 -19.02
C THR A 173 -10.10 -10.27 -18.46
N GLU A 174 -10.66 -10.19 -17.25
CA GLU A 174 -11.07 -8.96 -16.57
C GLU A 174 -10.07 -8.60 -15.48
N ASN A 175 -8.98 -7.96 -15.90
CA ASN A 175 -7.87 -7.59 -15.02
C ASN A 175 -7.70 -6.07 -14.85
N ALA A 176 -8.71 -5.30 -15.25
CA ALA A 176 -8.77 -3.86 -15.06
C ALA A 176 -9.51 -3.52 -13.76
N VAL A 177 -8.96 -2.59 -12.99
CA VAL A 177 -9.52 -2.09 -11.73
C VAL A 177 -9.49 -0.58 -11.74
N ILE A 178 -10.59 0.05 -11.34
CA ILE A 178 -10.72 1.51 -11.29
C ILE A 178 -10.43 2.04 -9.88
N CYS A 179 -9.70 3.15 -9.80
CA CYS A 179 -9.55 3.94 -8.57
C CYS A 179 -10.93 4.46 -8.12
N PRO A 180 -11.25 4.43 -6.82
CA PRO A 180 -12.59 4.80 -6.34
C PRO A 180 -12.88 6.31 -6.43
N ASP A 181 -11.89 7.16 -6.74
CA ASP A 181 -12.12 8.58 -6.97
C ASP A 181 -12.76 8.82 -8.36
N PRO A 182 -14.05 9.21 -8.42
CA PRO A 182 -14.77 9.40 -9.68
C PRO A 182 -14.25 10.60 -10.49
N LEU A 183 -13.50 11.53 -9.88
CA LEU A 183 -12.89 12.64 -10.61
C LEU A 183 -11.70 12.16 -11.44
N GLY A 184 -10.92 11.22 -10.90
CA GLY A 184 -9.72 10.68 -11.53
C GLY A 184 -10.02 9.69 -12.64
N ASN A 185 -10.97 8.77 -12.43
CA ASN A 185 -11.22 7.61 -13.30
C ASN A 185 -9.91 6.94 -13.75
N VAL A 186 -9.03 6.70 -12.78
CA VAL A 186 -7.73 6.05 -13.00
C VAL A 186 -7.95 4.56 -13.13
N ILE A 187 -7.59 3.99 -14.29
CA ILE A 187 -7.70 2.56 -14.58
C ILE A 187 -6.34 1.92 -14.44
N MET A 188 -6.26 0.90 -13.59
CA MET A 188 -5.09 0.07 -13.37
C MET A 188 -5.32 -1.30 -13.97
N ARG A 189 -4.27 -1.89 -14.54
CA ARG A 189 -4.27 -3.25 -15.04
C ARG A 189 -3.39 -4.13 -14.17
N ILE A 190 -3.86 -5.35 -13.88
CA ILE A 190 -3.13 -6.37 -13.12
C ILE A 190 -2.67 -7.46 -14.11
N GLU A 191 -1.37 -7.69 -14.20
CA GLU A 191 -0.80 -8.66 -15.15
C GLU A 191 0.14 -9.61 -14.43
N LYS A 192 0.14 -10.88 -14.85
CA LYS A 192 1.21 -11.82 -14.49
C LYS A 192 2.40 -11.56 -15.40
N VAL A 193 3.59 -11.47 -14.81
CA VAL A 193 4.87 -11.29 -15.50
C VAL A 193 5.63 -12.61 -15.56
#